data_AF-A0A7K7WVJ6-F1
#
_entry.id   AF-A0A7K7WVJ6-F1
#
_cell.length_a   1.000
_cell.length_b   1.000
_cell.length_c   1.000
_cell.angle_alpha   90.00
_cell.angle_beta   90.00
_cell.angle_gamma   90.00
#
_symmetry.space_group_name_H-M   'P 1'
#
loop_
_entity.id
_entity.type
_entity.pdbx_description
1 polymer ?
#
loop_
_entity_poly.entity_id
_entity_poly.type
_entity_poly.pdbx_seq_one_letter_code
_entity_poly.pdbx_strand_id
1 'polypeptide(L)' 'SISAVMECIGNEIPGVIIALQKVSEIAEIAIQNTVALDMLLASQGGVCTVINTSCCVYIDQSRRISTDLN' A
#
# COMPACT_ATOMS: atom_id res chain seq x y z
N SER A 1 -0.17 -26.91 -25.65
CA SER A 1 1.08 -26.27 -26.13
C SER A 1 1.54 -25.26 -25.10
N ILE A 2 2.83 -24.87 -25.09
CA ILE A 2 3.36 -23.82 -24.18
C ILE A 2 2.51 -22.54 -24.24
N SER A 3 1.99 -22.18 -25.42
CA SER A 3 1.11 -21.03 -25.62
C SER A 3 -0.17 -21.07 -24.77
N ALA A 4 -0.81 -22.23 -24.64
CA ALA A 4 -2.04 -22.36 -23.83
C ALA A 4 -1.77 -22.17 -22.34
N VAL A 5 -0.61 -22.64 -21.85
CA VAL A 5 -0.20 -22.46 -20.45
C VAL A 5 0.08 -20.98 -20.16
N MET A 6 0.77 -20.29 -21.08
CA MET A 6 1.03 -18.85 -20.96
C MET A 6 -0.26 -18.02 -20.92
N GLU A 7 -1.25 -18.38 -21.73
CA GLU A 7 -2.55 -17.70 -21.77
C GLU A 7 -3.36 -17.91 -20.48
N CYS A 8 -3.38 -19.14 -19.93
CA CYS A 8 -4.00 -19.40 -18.63
C CYS A 8 -3.40 -18.50 -17.53
N ILE A 9 -2.07 -18.41 -17.48
CA ILE A 9 -1.37 -17.58 -16.50
C ILE A 9 -1.70 -16.10 -16.69
N GLY A 10 -1.74 -15.62 -17.94
CA GLY A 10 -2.09 -14.24 -18.27
C GLY A 10 -3.50 -13.83 -17.83
N ASN A 11 -4.44 -14.76 -17.79
CA ASN A 11 -5.83 -14.50 -17.37
C ASN A 11 -6.03 -14.54 -15.85
N GLU A 12 -5.25 -15.34 -15.11
CA GLU A 12 -5.44 -15.52 -13.66
C GLU A 12 -4.64 -14.53 -12.81
N ILE A 13 -3.41 -14.21 -13.20
CA ILE A 13 -2.51 -13.34 -12.42
C ILE A 13 -3.11 -11.94 -12.14
N PRO A 14 -3.78 -11.25 -13.10
CA PRO A 14 -4.37 -9.94 -12.85
C PRO A 14 -5.35 -9.93 -11.67
N GLY A 15 -6.18 -10.97 -11.56
CA GLY A 15 -7.13 -11.10 -10.45
C GLY A 15 -6.45 -11.24 -9.09
N VAL A 16 -5.33 -11.98 -9.02
CA VAL A 16 -4.51 -12.10 -7.81
C VAL A 16 -3.90 -10.75 -7.42
N ILE A 17 -3.36 -10.01 -8.39
CA ILE A 17 -2.75 -8.69 -8.14
C ILE A 17 -3.81 -7.70 -7.63
N ILE A 18 -5.00 -7.67 -8.22
CA ILE A 18 -6.11 -6.84 -7.76
C ILE A 18 -6.52 -7.22 -6.32
N ALA A 19 -6.60 -8.51 -6.00
CA ALA A 19 -6.92 -8.96 -4.65
C ALA A 19 -5.88 -8.51 -3.61
N LEU A 20 -4.60 -8.37 -3.99
CA LEU A 20 -3.54 -7.83 -3.14
C LEU A 20 -3.59 -6.30 -3.00
N GLN A 21 -4.37 -5.58 -3.81
CA GLN A 21 -4.57 -4.13 -3.64
C GLN A 21 -5.30 -3.76 -2.34
N LYS A 22 -5.82 -4.74 -1.58
CA LYS A 22 -6.29 -4.57 -0.20
C LYS A 22 -5.28 -3.93 0.76
N VAL A 23 -4.00 -3.84 0.36
CA VAL A 23 -2.99 -3.02 1.06
C VAL A 23 -3.45 -1.57 1.26
N SER A 24 -4.25 -1.00 0.34
CA SER A 24 -4.78 0.35 0.49
C SER A 24 -5.73 0.50 1.69
N GLU A 25 -6.55 -0.52 1.98
CA GLU A 25 -7.44 -0.55 3.16
C GLU A 25 -6.63 -0.55 4.46
N ILE A 26 -5.54 -1.32 4.50
CA ILE A 26 -4.62 -1.35 5.65
C ILE A 26 -3.90 -0.01 5.79
N ALA A 27 -3.46 0.57 4.66
CA ALA A 27 -2.77 1.85 4.65
C ALA A 27 -3.64 2.98 5.20
N GLU A 28 -4.95 2.98 4.91
CA GLU A 28 -5.90 3.95 5.46
C GLU A 28 -5.89 3.94 7.00
N ILE A 29 -6.00 2.75 7.61
CA ILE A 29 -5.99 2.59 9.07
C ILE A 29 -4.62 2.98 9.64
N ALA A 30 -3.53 2.59 8.99
CA ALA A 30 -2.18 2.94 9.43
C ALA A 30 -1.93 4.45 9.40
N ILE A 31 -2.42 5.15 8.37
CA ILE A 31 -2.35 6.61 8.26
C ILE A 31 -3.18 7.27 9.36
N GLN A 32 -4.42 6.80 9.60
CA GLN A 32 -5.25 7.32 10.70
C GLN A 32 -4.55 7.18 12.06
N ASN A 33 -3.93 6.02 12.32
CA ASN A 33 -3.17 5.79 13.54
C ASN A 33 -1.96 6.73 13.65
N THR A 34 -1.26 6.97 12.53
CA THR A 34 -0.10 7.86 12.49
C THR A 34 -0.52 9.30 12.82
N VAL A 35 -1.59 9.79 12.18
CA VAL A 35 -2.15 11.12 12.45
C VAL A 35 -2.60 11.26 13.91
N ALA A 36 -3.29 10.26 14.46
CA ALA A 36 -3.72 10.28 15.85
C ALA A 36 -2.52 10.32 16.82
N LEU A 37 -1.49 9.52 16.56
CA LEU A 37 -0.25 9.54 17.34
C LEU A 37 0.48 10.89 17.23
N ASP A 38 0.54 11.47 16.04
CA ASP A 38 1.13 12.80 15.84
C ASP A 38 0.37 13.89 16.59
N MET A 39 -0.96 13.82 16.64
CA MET A 39 -1.77 14.73 17.46
C MET A 39 -1.48 14.58 18.96
N LEU A 40 -1.42 13.35 19.47
CA LEU A 40 -1.12 13.07 20.87
C LEU A 40 0.31 13.51 21.25
N LEU A 41 1.24 13.43 20.31
CA LEU A 41 2.65 13.74 20.48
C LEU A 41 3.04 15.12 19.92
N ALA A 42 2.05 15.98 19.63
CA ALA A 42 2.29 17.26 18.95
C ALA A 42 3.27 18.16 19.72
N SER A 43 3.21 18.18 21.05
CA SER A 43 4.15 18.94 21.90
C SER A 43 5.57 18.41 21.88
N GLN A 44 5.76 17.15 21.46
CA GLN A 44 7.04 16.46 21.35
C GLN A 44 7.54 16.41 19.89
N GLY A 45 6.86 17.08 18.97
CA GLY A 45 7.22 17.11 17.55
C GLY A 45 6.74 15.89 16.75
N GLY A 46 5.75 15.15 17.25
CA GLY A 46 5.13 14.02 16.55
C GLY A 46 5.87 12.69 16.74
N VAL A 47 5.28 11.62 16.18
CA VAL A 47 5.70 10.23 16.39
C VAL A 47 7.13 9.97 15.92
N CYS A 48 7.51 10.51 14.76
CA CYS A 48 8.83 10.30 14.16
C CYS A 48 9.96 10.96 14.98
N THR A 49 9.69 12.11 15.58
CA THR A 49 10.61 12.78 16.50
C THR A 49 10.77 11.98 17.79
N VAL A 50 9.67 11.50 18.37
CA VAL A 50 9.67 10.74 19.63
C VAL A 50 10.44 9.43 19.51
N ILE A 51 10.32 8.72 18.38
CA ILE A 51 11.07 7.46 18.14
C ILE A 51 12.47 7.70 17.56
N ASN A 52 12.88 8.96 17.36
CA ASN A 52 14.17 9.39 16.87
C ASN A 52 14.60 8.68 15.56
N THR A 53 13.72 8.68 14.55
CA THR A 53 13.99 8.10 13.23
C THR A 53 13.45 8.96 12.10
N SER A 54 13.89 8.70 10.88
CA SER A 54 13.31 9.33 9.68
C SER A 54 11.86 8.88 9.51
N CYS A 55 10.98 9.82 9.16
CA CYS A 55 9.56 9.53 9.01
C CYS A 55 9.28 8.71 7.74
N CYS A 56 8.44 7.70 7.86
CA CYS A 56 7.99 6.87 6.74
C CYS A 56 6.65 7.39 6.19
N VAL A 57 6.47 7.34 4.87
CA VAL A 57 5.22 7.72 4.22
C VAL A 57 4.71 6.59 3.33
N TYR A 58 3.40 6.40 3.29
CA TYR A 58 2.76 5.50 2.35
C TYR A 58 2.58 6.20 0.99
N ILE A 59 2.98 5.53 -0.08
CA ILE A 59 2.80 5.98 -1.46
C ILE A 59 1.81 5.05 -2.14
N ASP A 60 0.63 5.57 -2.51
CA ASP A 60 -0.39 4.78 -3.19
C ASP A 60 0.02 4.45 -4.63
N GLN A 61 0.10 3.16 -4.94
CA GLN A 61 0.45 2.62 -6.26
C GLN A 61 -0.75 2.05 -7.02
N SER A 62 -1.97 2.17 -6.47
CA SER A 62 -3.21 1.64 -7.04
C SER A 62 -3.36 1.97 -8.53
N ARG A 63 -3.18 3.25 -8.90
CA ARG A 63 -3.27 3.71 -10.29
C ARG A 63 -2.25 3.06 -11.21
N ARG A 64 -1.00 2.92 -10.76
CA ARG A 64 0.05 2.29 -11.57
C ARG A 64 -0.29 0.83 -11.82
N ILE A 65 -0.70 0.12 -10.77
CA ILE A 65 -1.10 -1.29 -10.85
C ILE A 65 -2.29 -1.46 -11.80
N SER A 66 -3.31 -0.59 -11.71
CA SER A 66 -4.45 -0.63 -12.64
C SER A 66 -4.04 -0.40 -14.09
N THR A 67 -3.10 0.52 -14.36
CA THR A 67 -2.57 0.74 -15.71
C THR A 67 -1.78 -0.46 -16.23
N ASP A 68 -0.98 -1.12 -15.38
CA ASP A 68 -0.15 -2.27 -15.78
C ASP A 68 -0.98 -3.54 -16.05
N LEU A 69 -2.24 -3.58 -15.61
CA LEU A 69 -3.16 -4.72 -15.76
C LEU A 69 -4.20 -4.54 -16.87
N ASN A 70 -4.26 -3.37 -17.52
CA ASN A 70 -5.29 -3.00 -18.48
C ASN A 70 -4.75 -2.98 -19.92
#